data_AF-A0A0C9TS23-F1
#
_entry.id   AF-A0A0C9TS23-F1
#
_cell.length_a   1.000
_cell.length_b   1.000
_cell.length_c   1.000
_cell.angle_alpha   90.00
_cell.angle_beta   90.00
_cell.angle_gamma   90.00
#
_symmetry.space_group_name_H-M   'P 1'
#
loop_
_entity.id
_entity.type
_entity.pdbx_description
1 polymer ?
#
loop_
_entity_poly.entity_id
_entity_poly.type
_entity_poly.pdbx_seq_one_letter_code
_entity_poly.pdbx_strand_id
1 'polypeptide(L)'
;MTSAAAYRQPAFFKEALIYQIYPASFCDSNSDGFGDLNGIRSKLDYLQSLGVDVIWLNPIYASPLKDMGYDIADYKAIDPRYGTLEDWDAL
;
A
#
# COMPACT_ATOMS: atom_id res chain seq x y z
N MET A 1 -1.00 -36.68 14.57
CA MET A 1 -1.78 -35.65 15.29
C MET A 1 -0.90 -34.41 15.44
N THR A 2 -1.04 -33.43 14.54
CA THR A 2 -0.37 -32.14 14.67
C THR A 2 -0.95 -31.42 15.89
N SER A 3 -0.10 -31.14 16.88
CA SER A 3 -0.52 -30.45 18.10
C SER A 3 -1.14 -29.09 17.77
N ALA A 4 -2.35 -28.82 18.27
CA ALA A 4 -3.03 -27.53 18.15
C ALA A 4 -2.20 -26.35 18.69
N ALA A 5 -1.13 -26.61 19.46
CA ALA A 5 -0.21 -25.59 19.98
C ALA A 5 0.67 -24.94 18.90
N ALA A 6 0.91 -25.59 17.75
CA ALA A 6 1.79 -25.04 16.72
C ALA A 6 1.22 -23.77 16.04
N TYR A 7 -0.10 -23.63 15.96
CA TYR A 7 -0.75 -22.47 15.34
C TYR A 7 -0.80 -21.23 16.27
N ARG A 8 -0.60 -21.41 17.57
CA ARG A 8 -0.67 -20.34 18.61
C ARG A 8 0.64 -19.61 18.88
N GLN A 9 1.71 -19.89 18.13
CA GLN A 9 2.94 -19.12 18.28
C GLN A 9 2.68 -17.66 17.88
N PRO A 10 2.95 -16.69 18.79
CA PRO A 10 2.88 -15.28 18.50
C PRO A 10 3.73 -14.95 17.27
N ALA A 11 3.20 -14.10 16.39
CA ALA A 11 3.92 -13.59 15.24
C ALA A 11 3.31 -12.23 14.90
N PHE A 12 4.15 -11.26 14.58
CA PHE A 12 3.73 -9.87 14.31
C PHE A 12 2.50 -9.80 13.38
N PHE A 13 2.55 -10.46 12.22
CA PHE A 13 1.45 -10.42 11.24
C PHE A 13 0.14 -11.10 11.71
N LYS A 14 0.17 -11.95 12.74
CA LYS A 14 -1.04 -12.57 13.30
C LYS A 14 -1.80 -11.63 14.24
N GLU A 15 -1.11 -10.61 14.75
CA GLU A 15 -1.62 -9.68 15.76
C GLU A 15 -1.74 -8.25 15.21
N ALA A 16 -1.13 -7.96 14.05
CA ALA A 16 -1.14 -6.66 13.41
C ALA A 16 -2.52 -6.26 12.85
N LEU A 17 -2.90 -5.00 13.07
CA LEU A 17 -4.02 -4.36 12.39
C LEU A 17 -3.57 -3.87 11.01
N ILE A 18 -4.04 -4.55 9.97
CA ILE A 18 -3.70 -4.26 8.57
C ILE A 18 -4.75 -3.32 7.97
N TYR A 19 -4.30 -2.21 7.40
CA TYR A 19 -5.12 -1.29 6.61
C TYR A 19 -4.76 -1.42 5.13
N GLN A 20 -5.72 -1.80 4.29
CA GLN A 20 -5.52 -1.87 2.85
C GLN A 20 -5.83 -0.52 2.20
N ILE A 21 -4.93 -0.04 1.36
CA ILE A 21 -5.11 1.18 0.58
C ILE A 21 -5.16 0.83 -0.90
N TYR A 22 -6.20 1.33 -1.56
CA TYR A 22 -6.31 1.38 -3.02
C TYR A 22 -5.77 2.74 -3.50
N PRO A 23 -4.52 2.82 -4.02
CA PRO A 23 -3.80 4.10 -4.17
C PRO A 23 -4.55 5.13 -5.00
N ALA A 24 -5.08 4.71 -6.16
CA ALA A 24 -5.80 5.55 -7.10
C ALA A 24 -7.01 6.30 -6.52
N SER A 25 -7.57 5.84 -5.40
CA SER A 25 -8.81 6.39 -4.82
C SER A 25 -8.64 6.86 -3.38
N PHE A 26 -7.43 6.85 -2.83
CA PHE A 26 -7.22 7.16 -1.43
C PHE A 26 -7.05 8.66 -1.15
N CYS A 27 -6.00 9.27 -1.72
CA CYS A 27 -5.72 10.69 -1.55
C CYS A 27 -4.91 11.20 -2.72
N ASP A 28 -5.45 12.15 -3.46
CA ASP A 28 -4.79 12.92 -4.52
C ASP A 28 -4.04 14.10 -3.88
N SER A 29 -2.75 14.26 -4.19
CA SER A 29 -1.91 15.34 -3.66
C SER A 29 -1.61 16.45 -4.68
N ASN A 30 -1.91 16.24 -5.96
CA ASN A 30 -1.52 17.12 -7.06
C ASN A 30 -2.73 17.67 -7.86
N SER A 31 -3.95 17.29 -7.49
CA SER A 31 -5.23 17.71 -8.10
C SER A 31 -5.46 17.19 -9.53
N ASP A 32 -4.87 16.07 -9.92
CA ASP A 32 -5.12 15.41 -11.22
C ASP A 32 -6.32 14.44 -11.21
N GLY A 33 -6.92 14.20 -10.04
CA GLY A 33 -8.06 13.31 -9.84
C GLY A 33 -7.68 11.86 -9.55
N PHE A 34 -6.38 11.55 -9.40
CA PHE A 34 -5.85 10.24 -9.09
C PHE A 34 -5.08 10.27 -7.76
N GLY A 35 -5.31 9.29 -6.90
CA GLY A 35 -4.53 9.19 -5.67
C GLY A 35 -3.10 8.75 -5.93
N ASP A 36 -2.16 9.23 -5.12
CA ASP A 36 -0.72 9.09 -5.34
C ASP A 36 0.06 8.83 -4.04
N LEU A 37 1.36 8.50 -4.15
CA LEU A 37 2.21 8.14 -3.00
C LEU A 37 2.37 9.30 -2.00
N ASN A 38 2.43 10.54 -2.49
CA ASN A 38 2.54 11.73 -1.65
C ASN A 38 1.24 11.99 -0.88
N GLY A 39 0.10 11.70 -1.49
CA GLY A 39 -1.21 11.71 -0.86
C GLY A 39 -1.30 10.67 0.25
N ILE A 40 -0.83 9.43 0.01
CA ILE A 40 -0.74 8.39 1.05
C ILE A 40 0.14 8.86 2.20
N ARG A 41 1.34 9.37 1.90
CA ARG A 41 2.30 9.87 2.90
C ARG A 41 1.69 10.94 3.79
N SER A 42 0.89 11.86 3.22
CA SER A 42 0.21 12.91 3.97
C SER A 42 -0.83 12.41 5.00
N LYS A 43 -1.23 11.14 4.93
CA LYS A 43 -2.22 10.52 5.81
C LYS A 43 -1.64 9.50 6.78
N LEU A 44 -0.31 9.31 6.82
CA LEU A 44 0.31 8.35 7.73
C LEU A 44 0.01 8.67 9.21
N ASP A 45 0.02 9.95 9.61
CA ASP A 45 -0.35 10.35 10.98
C ASP A 45 -1.80 9.98 11.33
N TYR A 46 -2.72 10.11 10.35
CA TYR A 46 -4.11 9.68 10.52
C TYR A 46 -4.20 8.17 10.69
N LEU A 47 -3.52 7.39 9.84
CA LEU A 47 -3.53 5.93 9.91
C LEU A 47 -2.89 5.44 11.22
N GLN A 48 -1.81 6.09 11.66
CA GLN A 48 -1.22 5.80 12.96
C GLN A 48 -2.19 6.11 14.11
N SER A 49 -2.94 7.22 14.05
CA SER A 49 -3.94 7.56 15.07
C SER A 49 -5.10 6.55 15.17
N LEU A 50 -5.38 5.81 14.08
CA LEU A 50 -6.34 4.70 14.08
C LEU A 50 -5.79 3.42 14.74
N GLY A 51 -4.48 3.34 14.98
CA GLY A 51 -3.81 2.14 15.51
C GLY A 51 -3.43 1.12 14.43
N VAL A 52 -3.22 1.57 13.18
CA VAL A 52 -2.75 0.69 12.09
C VAL A 52 -1.28 0.32 12.31
N ASP A 53 -0.98 -0.98 12.27
CA ASP A 53 0.39 -1.51 12.36
C ASP A 53 1.04 -1.70 10.99
N VAL A 54 0.24 -2.08 9.99
CA VAL A 54 0.72 -2.40 8.63
C VAL A 54 -0.22 -1.80 7.59
N ILE A 55 0.37 -1.19 6.57
CA ILE A 55 -0.34 -0.76 5.37
C ILE A 55 -0.08 -1.78 4.26
N TRP A 56 -1.15 -2.24 3.61
CA TRP A 56 -1.08 -3.04 2.40
C TRP A 56 -1.56 -2.23 1.21
N LEU A 57 -0.67 -1.95 0.26
CA LEU A 57 -1.04 -1.25 -0.97
C LEU A 57 -1.48 -2.23 -2.05
N ASN A 58 -2.57 -1.89 -2.75
CA ASN A 58 -2.79 -2.42 -4.10
C ASN A 58 -1.65 -1.96 -5.04
N PRO A 59 -1.48 -2.59 -6.23
CA PRO A 59 -0.31 -2.36 -7.08
C PRO A 59 -0.07 -0.89 -7.46
N ILE A 60 1.18 -0.44 -7.28
CA ILE A 60 1.68 0.90 -7.65
C ILE A 60 2.72 0.86 -8.79
N TYR A 61 2.98 -0.33 -9.34
CA TYR A 61 4.00 -0.54 -10.37
C TYR A 61 3.52 -0.04 -11.73
N ALA A 62 4.47 0.24 -12.63
CA ALA A 62 4.18 0.64 -14.01
C ALA A 62 3.21 -0.36 -14.67
N SER A 63 2.06 0.14 -15.14
CA SER A 63 0.98 -0.68 -15.67
C SER A 63 0.21 0.04 -16.78
N PRO A 64 -0.32 -0.68 -17.79
CA PRO A 64 -1.30 -0.14 -18.73
C PRO A 64 -2.69 0.14 -18.11
N LEU A 65 -2.92 -0.28 -16.86
CA LEU A 65 -4.17 -0.18 -16.11
C LEU A 65 -5.38 -0.87 -16.76
N LYS A 66 -5.20 -1.95 -17.51
CA LYS A 66 -6.35 -2.74 -17.99
C LYS A 66 -7.07 -3.45 -16.84
N ASP A 67 -6.35 -3.74 -15.76
CA ASP A 67 -6.87 -4.29 -14.50
C ASP A 67 -6.42 -3.43 -13.31
N MET A 68 -6.45 -2.10 -13.51
CA MET A 68 -6.14 -1.09 -12.49
C MET A 68 -4.86 -1.37 -11.67
N GLY A 69 -3.78 -1.76 -12.37
CA GLY A 69 -2.45 -1.95 -11.78
C GLY A 69 -2.08 -3.42 -11.55
N TYR A 70 -3.05 -4.35 -11.61
CA TYR A 70 -2.75 -5.79 -11.50
C TYR A 70 -2.13 -6.37 -12.78
N ASP A 71 -2.27 -5.69 -13.92
CA ASP A 71 -1.56 -5.94 -15.17
C ASP A 71 -0.22 -5.20 -15.21
N ILE A 72 0.77 -5.71 -14.47
CA ILE A 72 2.08 -5.06 -14.29
C ILE A 72 2.93 -5.19 -15.57
N ALA A 73 3.48 -4.07 -16.04
CA ALA A 73 4.41 -4.00 -17.17
C ALA A 73 5.88 -4.05 -16.73
N ASP A 74 6.21 -3.43 -15.60
CA ASP A 74 7.56 -3.47 -15.00
C ASP A 74 7.47 -3.46 -13.47
N TYR A 75 7.91 -4.56 -12.85
CA TYR A 75 7.91 -4.72 -11.39
C TYR A 75 8.95 -3.88 -10.65
N LYS A 76 9.86 -3.20 -11.37
CA LYS A 76 10.92 -2.36 -10.78
C LYS A 76 10.67 -0.86 -10.94
N ALA A 77 9.61 -0.48 -11.64
CA ALA A 77 9.24 0.91 -11.84
C ALA A 77 7.92 1.22 -11.14
N ILE A 78 7.83 2.39 -10.51
CA ILE A 78 6.55 2.97 -10.07
C ILE A 78 5.82 3.51 -11.30
N ASP A 79 4.49 3.36 -11.32
CA ASP A 79 3.69 4.00 -12.35
C ASP A 79 3.75 5.52 -12.19
N PRO A 80 4.09 6.30 -13.25
CA PRO A 80 4.21 7.75 -13.15
C PRO A 80 2.97 8.48 -12.62
N ARG A 81 1.78 7.84 -12.69
CA ARG A 81 0.55 8.38 -12.07
C ARG A 81 0.60 8.40 -10.54
N TYR A 82 1.36 7.50 -9.93
CA TYR A 82 1.49 7.41 -8.47
C TYR A 82 2.69 8.16 -7.91
N GLY A 83 3.74 8.38 -8.71
CA GLY A 83 4.96 9.08 -8.30
C GLY A 83 6.23 8.47 -8.88
N THR A 84 7.36 8.69 -8.21
CA THR A 84 8.66 8.15 -8.58
C THR A 84 9.16 7.08 -7.59
N LEU A 85 10.31 6.47 -7.88
CA LEU A 85 10.99 5.60 -6.91
C LEU A 85 11.45 6.38 -5.68
N GLU A 86 11.82 7.65 -5.83
CA GLU A 86 12.18 8.52 -4.71
C GLU A 86 10.96 8.84 -3.83
N ASP A 87 9.77 9.02 -4.41
CA ASP A 87 8.53 9.15 -3.64
C ASP A 87 8.22 7.87 -2.84
N TRP A 88 8.51 6.70 -3.43
CA TRP A 88 8.37 5.41 -2.75
C TRP A 88 9.37 5.24 -1.60
N ASP A 89 10.64 5.58 -1.81
CA ASP A 89 11.67 5.51 -0.75
C ASP A 89 11.38 6.48 0.41
N ALA A 90 10.62 7.54 0.15
CA ALA A 90 10.24 8.54 1.13
C ALA A 90 8.88 8.28 1.82
N LEU A 91 8.19 7.19 1.47
CA LEU A 91 6.93 6.74 2.08
C LEU A 91 7.19 5.76 3.23
#